data_AF-A0A7J4T5U0-F1
#
_entry.id   AF-A0A7J4T5U0-F1
#
_cell.length_a   1.000
_cell.length_b   1.000
_cell.length_c   1.000
_cell.angle_alpha   90.00
_cell.angle_beta   90.00
_cell.angle_gamma   90.00
#
_symmetry.space_group_name_H-M   'P 1'
#
loop_
_entity.id
_entity.type
_entity.pdbx_description
1 polymer ?
#
loop_
_entity_poly.entity_id
_entity_poly.type
_entity_poly.pdbx_seq_one_letter_code
_entity_poly.pdbx_strand_id
1 'polypeptide(L)'
;MGAPNPWYHSLPPLDSKNQLLEGEHPLDMIRDFILEWPGEPTVLLTQISKRHQRLVQIVGGYPEIGITSYPLDWPLHPKSLKAMRLSRYLDSLPSPIEGMSLRSALLNKDASIRNLNKNEAHARKSYRRFLALLLIGIREDFGIKQLGFTDKELMFLGSLHSSAHDRVGTCWPWDEIEYYNGNKAKVESTWENNADLFDSAQGELWGVKFKKIQKWILHWSASESDKDWTATLIRGASALIEGAISSLRNQIIHNFGVGSIIVDGGGRLEFIAKYNPQNMIDAALRMTFSGAYLGPGWSLSYQPKFSQEVDKVINRWGDISDKDQFYTRLQNNLPPHEVYRPSDRIEDDDEDVEFGNSKKCPLCNSENQIPKDVSWSSLFSKVENNVCDFHSLLYYTGKAQRYLDSAIRDRGKSLKYTSKETFVSSIARLDLNSLGLLFTSEYDDSRELSLDVRRRRSFRFNSHWWQIIHEVVDSSNYQVDRIAAWMAAGDDIILAEYRPMNQKNSSEESDLGILLSNLAFKLSDLSDEEFQHHRLTFSGGLSIRGDGTIQNCLVQAEEFEHWSKRFWRGYMLSNDNEEYLIGRLGEPKEYFDFEKLRKSNDVSFKLSRDSLWISDSMSF
;
A
#
# COMPACT_ATOMS: atom_id res chain seq x y z
N MET A 1 -20.32 0.01 23.37
CA MET A 1 -19.97 -1.27 22.70
C MET A 1 -19.03 -0.91 21.57
N GLY A 2 -17.93 -1.65 21.35
CA GLY A 2 -16.99 -1.37 20.25
C GLY A 2 -17.45 -1.93 18.90
N ALA A 3 -16.74 -1.63 17.82
CA ALA A 3 -17.00 -2.25 16.53
C ALA A 3 -16.68 -3.76 16.54
N PRO A 4 -17.41 -4.61 15.80
CA PRO A 4 -17.09 -6.04 15.71
C PRO A 4 -15.67 -6.27 15.21
N ASN A 5 -14.99 -7.27 15.78
CA ASN A 5 -13.64 -7.62 15.37
C ASN A 5 -13.65 -8.36 14.03
N PRO A 6 -12.92 -7.87 12.99
CA PRO A 6 -12.93 -8.50 11.68
C PRO A 6 -12.11 -9.81 11.66
N TRP A 7 -11.21 -10.05 12.62
CA TRP A 7 -10.35 -11.23 12.62
C TRP A 7 -11.10 -12.48 13.06
N TYR A 8 -11.80 -12.45 14.20
CA TYR A 8 -12.65 -13.56 14.64
C TYR A 8 -13.87 -13.06 15.41
N HIS A 9 -15.01 -13.74 15.25
CA HIS A 9 -16.24 -13.44 15.99
C HIS A 9 -16.11 -13.59 17.51
N SER A 10 -15.23 -14.49 17.95
CA SER A 10 -14.95 -14.76 19.37
C SER A 10 -14.14 -13.65 20.04
N LEU A 11 -13.47 -12.81 19.27
CA LEU A 11 -12.64 -11.73 19.82
C LEU A 11 -13.49 -10.59 20.36
N PRO A 12 -13.01 -9.88 21.40
CA PRO A 12 -13.69 -8.69 21.89
C PRO A 12 -13.81 -7.64 20.78
N PRO A 13 -14.84 -6.79 20.84
CA PRO A 13 -14.95 -5.64 19.95
C PRO A 13 -13.68 -4.79 19.96
N LEU A 14 -13.35 -4.20 18.82
CA LEU A 14 -12.17 -3.36 18.67
C LEU A 14 -12.21 -2.17 19.63
N ASP A 15 -11.04 -1.85 20.20
CA ASP A 15 -10.86 -0.64 20.99
C ASP A 15 -10.48 0.54 20.09
N SER A 16 -11.15 1.67 20.29
CA SER A 16 -10.82 2.95 19.67
C SER A 16 -9.76 3.71 20.45
N LYS A 17 -9.58 3.38 21.75
CA LYS A 17 -8.57 4.01 22.61
C LYS A 17 -7.19 3.66 22.07
N ASN A 18 -6.31 4.66 22.03
CA ASN A 18 -4.95 4.60 21.49
C ASN A 18 -4.82 4.45 19.97
N GLN A 19 -5.93 4.43 19.21
CA GLN A 19 -5.83 4.44 17.75
C GLN A 19 -5.34 5.79 17.21
N LEU A 20 -5.60 6.89 17.91
CA LEU A 20 -5.14 8.23 17.59
C LEU A 20 -3.95 8.63 18.48
N LEU A 21 -3.08 9.50 17.96
CA LEU A 21 -1.98 10.04 18.76
C LEU A 21 -2.50 11.07 19.77
N GLU A 22 -1.73 11.31 20.83
CA GLU A 22 -2.08 12.32 21.83
C GLU A 22 -2.29 13.70 21.18
N GLY A 23 -3.43 14.33 21.49
CA GLY A 23 -3.82 15.63 20.93
C GLY A 23 -4.45 15.58 19.53
N GLU A 24 -4.48 14.42 18.86
CA GLU A 24 -5.22 14.28 17.60
C GLU A 24 -6.73 14.22 17.82
N HIS A 25 -7.47 14.83 16.91
CA HIS A 25 -8.93 14.72 16.84
C HIS A 25 -9.36 14.33 15.42
N PRO A 26 -10.26 13.36 15.24
CA PRO A 26 -10.57 12.81 13.91
C PRO A 26 -11.14 13.85 12.95
N LEU A 27 -11.99 14.77 13.41
CA LEU A 27 -12.52 15.86 12.57
C LEU A 27 -11.46 16.86 12.11
N ASP A 28 -10.43 17.11 12.92
CA ASP A 28 -9.32 17.98 12.52
C ASP A 28 -8.45 17.28 11.48
N MET A 29 -8.18 15.98 11.66
CA MET A 29 -7.48 15.17 10.66
C MET A 29 -8.23 15.14 9.32
N ILE A 30 -9.56 14.93 9.33
CA ILE A 30 -10.39 14.99 8.12
C ILE A 30 -10.29 16.37 7.47
N ARG A 31 -10.39 17.43 8.27
CA ARG A 31 -10.30 18.81 7.80
C ARG A 31 -8.95 19.11 7.15
N ASP A 32 -7.85 18.63 7.71
CA ASP A 32 -6.52 18.81 7.13
C ASP A 32 -6.45 18.22 5.72
N PHE A 33 -6.97 17.01 5.50
CA PHE A 33 -7.05 16.44 4.15
C PHE A 33 -7.97 17.21 3.19
N ILE A 34 -9.08 17.77 3.69
CA ILE A 34 -10.00 18.59 2.88
C ILE A 34 -9.34 19.88 2.41
N LEU A 35 -8.59 20.53 3.31
CA LEU A 35 -7.93 21.82 3.07
C LEU A 35 -6.69 21.66 2.20
N GLU A 36 -5.95 20.56 2.38
CA GLU A 36 -4.74 20.25 1.63
C GLU A 36 -5.00 19.38 0.39
N TRP A 37 -6.26 19.20 -0.01
CA TRP A 37 -6.61 18.36 -1.15
C TRP A 37 -5.89 18.86 -2.41
N PRO A 38 -5.19 17.98 -3.16
CA PRO A 38 -4.47 18.38 -4.36
C PRO A 38 -5.37 19.00 -5.44
N GLY A 39 -4.99 20.16 -5.97
CA GLY A 39 -5.72 20.85 -7.03
C GLY A 39 -6.75 21.85 -6.50
N GLU A 40 -7.97 21.82 -7.03
CA GLU A 40 -9.02 22.78 -6.67
C GLU A 40 -9.43 22.61 -5.20
N PRO A 41 -9.46 23.68 -4.36
CA PRO A 41 -9.91 23.59 -2.98
C PRO A 41 -11.31 22.99 -2.84
N THR A 42 -11.49 22.06 -1.90
CA THR A 42 -12.74 21.31 -1.73
C THR A 42 -13.97 22.20 -1.55
N VAL A 43 -13.80 23.30 -0.81
CA VAL A 43 -14.88 24.26 -0.54
C VAL A 43 -15.37 24.99 -1.80
N LEU A 44 -14.52 25.14 -2.83
CA LEU A 44 -14.85 25.86 -4.06
C LEU A 44 -15.62 25.00 -5.06
N LEU A 45 -15.52 23.67 -4.95
CA LEU A 45 -16.26 22.74 -5.79
C LEU A 45 -17.76 23.04 -5.73
N THR A 46 -18.39 23.25 -6.87
CA THR A 46 -19.83 23.59 -6.95
C THR A 46 -20.72 22.37 -6.65
N GLN A 47 -20.34 21.21 -7.19
CA GLN A 47 -21.10 19.96 -7.05
C GLN A 47 -20.87 19.30 -5.69
N ILE A 48 -21.96 19.04 -4.96
CA ILE A 48 -21.92 18.33 -3.67
C ILE A 48 -21.36 16.90 -3.80
N SER A 49 -21.60 16.24 -4.93
CA SER A 49 -21.09 14.89 -5.23
C SER A 49 -19.57 14.84 -5.22
N LYS A 50 -18.88 15.84 -5.79
CA LYS A 50 -17.41 15.91 -5.77
C LYS A 50 -16.87 16.13 -4.36
N ARG A 51 -17.52 16.98 -3.56
CA ARG A 51 -17.14 17.20 -2.15
C ARG A 51 -17.34 15.94 -1.31
N HIS A 52 -18.46 15.25 -1.53
CA HIS A 52 -18.74 13.95 -0.92
C HIS A 52 -17.70 12.90 -1.30
N GLN A 53 -17.35 12.79 -2.58
CA GLN A 53 -16.34 11.83 -3.06
C GLN A 53 -14.98 12.02 -2.38
N ARG A 54 -14.56 13.27 -2.13
CA ARG A 54 -13.33 13.56 -1.36
C ARG A 54 -13.45 13.13 0.09
N LEU A 55 -14.59 13.41 0.73
CA LEU A 55 -14.85 12.99 2.10
C LEU A 55 -14.85 11.46 2.25
N VAL A 56 -15.53 10.74 1.35
CA VAL A 56 -15.58 9.27 1.37
C VAL A 56 -14.19 8.67 1.16
N GLN A 57 -13.37 9.27 0.30
CA GLN A 57 -11.97 8.90 0.12
C GLN A 57 -11.17 9.03 1.42
N ILE A 58 -11.33 10.14 2.15
CA ILE A 58 -10.70 10.31 3.47
C ILE A 58 -11.17 9.23 4.45
N VAL A 59 -12.49 9.02 4.56
CA VAL A 59 -13.10 8.03 5.46
C VAL A 59 -12.61 6.61 5.14
N GLY A 60 -12.51 6.26 3.87
CA GLY A 60 -12.06 4.95 3.42
C GLY A 60 -10.56 4.70 3.57
N GLY A 61 -9.76 5.71 3.92
CA GLY A 61 -8.30 5.61 4.00
C GLY A 61 -7.58 5.79 2.67
N TYR A 62 -8.25 6.42 1.69
CA TYR A 62 -7.75 6.72 0.35
C TYR A 62 -7.85 8.21 -0.03
N PRO A 63 -7.52 9.18 0.85
CA PRO A 63 -7.42 10.57 0.40
C PRO A 63 -6.32 10.71 -0.65
N GLU A 64 -6.49 11.65 -1.58
CA GLU A 64 -5.38 12.06 -2.44
C GLU A 64 -4.31 12.78 -1.60
N ILE A 65 -3.12 12.19 -1.50
CA ILE A 65 -1.96 12.75 -0.78
C ILE A 65 -1.00 13.51 -1.70
N GLY A 66 -1.11 13.24 -3.00
CA GLY A 66 -0.71 14.08 -4.14
C GLY A 66 -1.78 13.87 -5.23
N ILE A 67 -1.73 14.55 -6.39
CA ILE A 67 -2.81 14.38 -7.40
C ILE A 67 -2.92 12.88 -7.73
N THR A 68 -4.10 12.27 -7.74
CA THR A 68 -4.27 10.82 -7.99
C THR A 68 -3.28 9.83 -7.30
N SER A 69 -2.61 10.21 -6.21
CA SER A 69 -1.74 9.32 -5.44
C SER A 69 -2.37 9.11 -4.08
N TYR A 70 -2.41 7.86 -3.69
CA TYR A 70 -3.12 7.38 -2.51
C TYR A 70 -2.14 6.87 -1.45
N PRO A 71 -2.60 6.66 -0.20
CA PRO A 71 -1.73 6.21 0.88
C PRO A 71 -0.91 4.96 0.57
N LEU A 72 -1.49 3.97 -0.13
CA LEU A 72 -0.79 2.74 -0.48
C LEU A 72 0.14 2.86 -1.70
N ASP A 73 0.07 3.97 -2.46
CA ASP A 73 1.10 4.30 -3.46
C ASP A 73 2.37 4.81 -2.80
N TRP A 74 2.24 5.33 -1.58
CA TRP A 74 3.37 5.82 -0.83
C TRP A 74 3.22 5.56 0.67
N PRO A 75 3.30 4.30 1.09
CA PRO A 75 2.86 3.89 2.42
C PRO A 75 3.64 4.54 3.56
N LEU A 76 4.92 4.87 3.33
CA LEU A 76 5.79 5.50 4.33
C LEU A 76 5.67 7.02 4.38
N HIS A 77 4.84 7.65 3.56
CA HIS A 77 4.66 9.09 3.61
C HIS A 77 3.83 9.50 4.85
N PRO A 78 4.17 10.58 5.57
CA PRO A 78 3.46 10.97 6.80
C PRO A 78 1.95 11.16 6.61
N LYS A 79 1.51 11.69 5.47
CA LYS A 79 0.07 11.80 5.14
C LYS A 79 -0.60 10.45 4.94
N SER A 80 0.10 9.45 4.42
CA SER A 80 -0.41 8.09 4.24
C SER A 80 -0.70 7.45 5.59
N LEU A 81 0.25 7.56 6.52
CA LEU A 81 0.12 7.04 7.88
C LEU A 81 -1.00 7.73 8.64
N LYS A 82 -1.11 9.07 8.51
CA LYS A 82 -2.22 9.84 9.08
C LYS A 82 -3.59 9.38 8.54
N ALA A 83 -3.69 9.14 7.24
CA ALA A 83 -4.92 8.68 6.59
C ALA A 83 -5.30 7.27 7.05
N MET A 84 -4.34 6.35 7.06
CA MET A 84 -4.53 4.97 7.50
C MET A 84 -4.91 4.88 8.98
N ARG A 85 -4.30 5.70 9.84
CA ARG A 85 -4.64 5.80 11.27
C ARG A 85 -6.06 6.33 11.50
N LEU A 86 -6.42 7.43 10.82
CA LEU A 86 -7.78 7.99 10.89
C LEU A 86 -8.83 6.96 10.47
N SER A 87 -8.64 6.32 9.32
CA SER A 87 -9.62 5.36 8.81
C SER A 87 -9.67 4.09 9.66
N ARG A 88 -8.54 3.66 10.26
CA ARG A 88 -8.51 2.57 11.25
C ARG A 88 -9.27 2.93 12.54
N TYR A 89 -9.11 4.16 13.04
CA TYR A 89 -9.91 4.66 14.17
C TYR A 89 -11.42 4.60 13.84
N LEU A 90 -11.84 5.10 12.67
CA LEU A 90 -13.24 5.01 12.24
C LEU A 90 -13.74 3.56 12.08
N ASP A 91 -12.86 2.61 11.78
CA ASP A 91 -13.19 1.19 11.73
C ASP A 91 -13.31 0.53 13.12
N SER A 92 -12.71 1.13 14.15
CA SER A 92 -12.86 0.69 15.54
C SER A 92 -14.13 1.25 16.21
N LEU A 93 -14.78 2.25 15.62
CA LEU A 93 -16.01 2.83 16.16
C LEU A 93 -17.25 1.98 15.83
N PRO A 94 -18.18 1.78 16.77
CA PRO A 94 -19.45 1.14 16.50
C PRO A 94 -20.25 1.98 15.50
N SER A 95 -21.07 1.33 14.68
CA SER A 95 -22.06 2.03 13.86
C SER A 95 -23.45 1.91 14.49
N PRO A 96 -24.41 2.77 14.10
CA PRO A 96 -25.83 2.59 14.42
C PRO A 96 -26.44 1.30 13.84
N ILE A 97 -25.75 0.63 12.90
CA ILE A 97 -26.12 -0.69 12.41
C ILE A 97 -25.38 -1.73 13.24
N GLU A 98 -26.16 -2.63 13.85
CA GLU A 98 -25.63 -3.77 14.59
C GLU A 98 -24.74 -4.64 13.69
N GLY A 99 -23.59 -5.08 14.21
CA GLY A 99 -22.68 -5.94 13.46
C GLY A 99 -21.77 -5.21 12.44
N MET A 100 -21.74 -3.87 12.41
CA MET A 100 -20.87 -3.11 11.50
C MET A 100 -20.05 -2.01 12.20
N SER A 101 -18.87 -1.71 11.65
CA SER A 101 -18.09 -0.53 12.03
C SER A 101 -18.63 0.75 11.38
N LEU A 102 -18.36 1.90 12.00
CA LEU A 102 -18.74 3.21 11.46
C LEU A 102 -18.17 3.42 10.05
N ARG A 103 -16.90 3.03 9.83
CA ARG A 103 -16.27 3.06 8.50
C ARG A 103 -17.08 2.25 7.48
N SER A 104 -17.43 1.01 7.78
CA SER A 104 -18.22 0.17 6.86
C SER A 104 -19.60 0.76 6.58
N ALA A 105 -20.29 1.28 7.60
CA ALA A 105 -21.59 1.92 7.43
C ALA A 105 -21.53 3.15 6.51
N LEU A 106 -20.48 3.97 6.64
CA LEU A 106 -20.25 5.12 5.77
C LEU A 106 -19.97 4.68 4.32
N LEU A 107 -19.13 3.65 4.12
CA LEU A 107 -18.83 3.14 2.77
C LEU A 107 -20.06 2.52 2.09
N ASN A 108 -20.91 1.80 2.83
CA ASN A 108 -22.18 1.28 2.32
C ASN A 108 -23.13 2.42 1.95
N LYS A 109 -23.18 3.48 2.78
CA LYS A 109 -23.96 4.68 2.46
C LYS A 109 -23.50 5.37 1.18
N ASP A 110 -22.19 5.48 0.92
CA ASP A 110 -21.67 5.98 -0.37
C ASP A 110 -22.12 5.08 -1.54
N ALA A 111 -22.05 3.75 -1.37
CA ALA A 111 -22.53 2.81 -2.39
C ALA A 111 -24.03 3.02 -2.70
N SER A 112 -24.87 3.18 -1.68
CA SER A 112 -26.28 3.55 -1.84
C SER A 112 -26.44 4.83 -2.64
N ILE A 113 -25.75 5.91 -2.22
CA ILE A 113 -25.81 7.22 -2.87
C ILE A 113 -25.46 7.13 -4.35
N ARG A 114 -24.44 6.34 -4.71
CA ARG A 114 -24.03 6.08 -6.11
C ARG A 114 -25.04 5.27 -6.90
N ASN A 115 -25.86 4.45 -6.23
CA ASN A 115 -26.93 3.67 -6.85
C ASN A 115 -28.23 4.49 -7.03
N LEU A 116 -28.34 5.65 -6.39
CA LEU A 116 -29.51 6.51 -6.54
C LEU A 116 -29.57 7.12 -7.95
N ASN A 117 -30.40 6.55 -8.83
CA ASN A 117 -30.85 7.17 -10.08
C ASN A 117 -31.81 8.38 -9.84
N LYS A 118 -31.74 9.05 -8.68
CA LYS A 118 -32.79 9.95 -8.18
C LYS A 118 -32.43 11.44 -8.26
N ASN A 119 -33.48 12.26 -8.28
CA ASN A 119 -33.49 13.71 -8.23
C ASN A 119 -32.51 14.27 -7.16
N GLU A 120 -31.83 15.38 -7.50
CA GLU A 120 -30.85 16.11 -6.69
C GLU A 120 -31.27 16.34 -5.23
N ALA A 121 -32.56 16.58 -4.96
CA ALA A 121 -33.08 16.76 -3.60
C ALA A 121 -32.89 15.51 -2.71
N HIS A 122 -33.09 14.31 -3.27
CA HIS A 122 -32.85 13.06 -2.55
C HIS A 122 -31.36 12.84 -2.29
N ALA A 123 -30.52 13.12 -3.28
CA ALA A 123 -29.07 13.03 -3.13
C ALA A 123 -28.58 13.94 -1.99
N ARG A 124 -29.03 15.20 -1.95
CA ARG A 124 -28.72 16.15 -0.85
C ARG A 124 -29.09 15.61 0.53
N LYS A 125 -30.29 15.04 0.67
CA LYS A 125 -30.72 14.40 1.92
C LYS A 125 -29.81 13.22 2.31
N SER A 126 -29.44 12.37 1.36
CA SER A 126 -28.53 11.25 1.62
C SER A 126 -27.13 11.71 2.00
N TYR A 127 -26.61 12.78 1.39
CA TYR A 127 -25.32 13.38 1.78
C TYR A 127 -25.34 13.93 3.21
N ARG A 128 -26.43 14.60 3.62
CA ARG A 128 -26.58 15.07 5.01
C ARG A 128 -26.64 13.90 6.00
N ARG A 129 -27.37 12.83 5.66
CA ARG A 129 -27.41 11.61 6.47
C ARG A 129 -26.04 10.95 6.62
N PHE A 130 -25.23 10.93 5.56
CA PHE A 130 -23.84 10.47 5.66
C PHE A 130 -23.04 11.31 6.66
N LEU A 131 -23.14 12.65 6.60
CA LEU A 131 -22.48 13.53 7.55
C LEU A 131 -22.97 13.32 8.98
N ALA A 132 -24.29 13.19 9.16
CA ALA A 132 -24.88 12.92 10.47
C ALA A 132 -24.35 11.62 11.07
N LEU A 133 -24.29 10.54 10.27
CA LEU A 133 -23.73 9.25 10.69
C LEU A 133 -22.29 9.39 11.17
N LEU A 134 -21.43 10.07 10.41
CA LEU A 134 -20.04 10.33 10.81
C LEU A 134 -19.95 11.09 12.13
N LEU A 135 -20.71 12.18 12.25
CA LEU A 135 -20.66 13.04 13.45
C LEU A 135 -21.21 12.33 14.68
N ILE A 136 -22.32 11.59 14.56
CA ILE A 136 -22.91 10.82 15.65
C ILE A 136 -21.92 9.77 16.17
N GLY A 137 -21.30 9.00 15.27
CA GLY A 137 -20.34 7.98 15.67
C GLY A 137 -19.13 8.55 16.42
N ILE A 138 -18.61 9.71 15.98
CA ILE A 138 -17.54 10.42 16.70
C ILE A 138 -18.05 10.97 18.04
N ARG A 139 -19.25 11.55 18.10
CA ARG A 139 -19.83 12.06 19.35
C ARG A 139 -19.99 10.97 20.40
N GLU A 140 -20.42 9.78 20.01
CA GLU A 140 -20.59 8.65 20.93
C GLU A 140 -19.25 8.24 21.57
N ASP A 141 -18.17 8.18 20.78
CA ASP A 141 -16.82 7.87 21.28
C ASP A 141 -16.30 8.92 22.27
N PHE A 142 -16.52 10.20 21.97
CA PHE A 142 -16.12 11.33 22.82
C PHE A 142 -17.12 11.65 23.95
N GLY A 143 -18.25 10.91 24.04
CA GLY A 143 -19.29 11.17 25.05
C GLY A 143 -19.99 12.52 24.93
N ILE A 144 -20.06 13.10 23.72
CA ILE A 144 -20.62 14.43 23.46
C ILE A 144 -22.15 14.34 23.41
N LYS A 145 -22.83 15.16 24.23
CA LYS A 145 -24.32 15.21 24.34
C LYS A 145 -24.92 16.57 23.95
N GLN A 146 -24.12 17.46 23.36
CA GLN A 146 -24.57 18.80 22.99
C GLN A 146 -25.64 18.77 21.90
N LEU A 147 -26.69 19.59 22.05
CA LEU A 147 -27.80 19.69 21.09
C LEU A 147 -27.37 20.21 19.71
N GLY A 148 -26.52 21.25 19.68
CA GLY A 148 -25.97 21.84 18.46
C GLY A 148 -24.60 21.30 18.06
N PHE A 149 -24.00 21.90 17.02
CA PHE A 149 -22.63 21.57 16.61
C PHE A 149 -21.59 22.09 17.60
N THR A 150 -20.57 21.28 17.85
CA THR A 150 -19.33 21.66 18.53
C THR A 150 -18.46 22.52 17.63
N ASP A 151 -17.48 23.23 18.20
CA ASP A 151 -16.54 24.05 17.42
C ASP A 151 -15.81 23.24 16.34
N LYS A 152 -15.38 22.02 16.66
CA LYS A 152 -14.70 21.13 15.70
C LYS A 152 -15.61 20.71 14.55
N GLU A 153 -16.89 20.46 14.81
CA GLU A 153 -17.87 20.15 13.78
C GLU A 153 -18.15 21.35 12.88
N LEU A 154 -18.27 22.56 13.46
CA LEU A 154 -18.43 23.80 12.70
C LEU A 154 -17.22 24.05 11.78
N MET A 155 -16.00 23.86 12.28
CA MET A 155 -14.77 24.01 11.50
C MET A 155 -14.68 22.98 10.37
N PHE A 156 -15.03 21.72 10.64
CA PHE A 156 -15.09 20.65 9.65
C PHE A 156 -16.13 20.96 8.55
N LEU A 157 -17.37 21.23 8.92
CA LEU A 157 -18.46 21.51 7.98
C LEU A 157 -18.17 22.78 7.16
N GLY A 158 -17.62 23.82 7.80
CA GLY A 158 -17.17 25.03 7.12
C GLY A 158 -16.07 24.76 6.10
N SER A 159 -15.13 23.87 6.39
CA SER A 159 -14.06 23.50 5.45
C SER A 159 -14.58 22.63 4.29
N LEU A 160 -15.56 21.76 4.54
CA LEU A 160 -16.14 20.89 3.54
C LEU A 160 -17.15 21.61 2.63
N HIS A 161 -17.98 22.49 3.18
CA HIS A 161 -19.14 23.06 2.49
C HIS A 161 -19.17 24.58 2.44
N SER A 162 -18.31 25.30 3.18
CA SER A 162 -18.42 26.72 3.47
C SER A 162 -19.54 27.05 4.46
N SER A 163 -19.48 28.26 5.00
CA SER A 163 -20.49 28.87 5.87
C SER A 163 -21.48 29.78 5.12
N ALA A 164 -21.52 29.69 3.78
CA ALA A 164 -22.48 30.46 2.99
C ALA A 164 -23.91 30.01 3.29
N HIS A 165 -24.84 30.96 3.43
CA HIS A 165 -26.19 30.70 3.96
C HIS A 165 -26.96 29.64 3.15
N ASP A 166 -26.83 29.67 1.82
CA ASP A 166 -27.42 28.68 0.91
C ASP A 166 -26.88 27.26 1.13
N ARG A 167 -25.59 27.13 1.45
CA ARG A 167 -24.94 25.85 1.70
C ARG A 167 -25.17 25.32 3.10
N VAL A 168 -25.25 26.20 4.10
CA VAL A 168 -25.62 25.81 5.46
C VAL A 168 -27.01 25.17 5.46
N GLY A 169 -28.01 25.82 4.86
CA GLY A 169 -29.37 25.27 4.82
C GLY A 169 -29.55 24.01 3.97
N THR A 170 -28.67 23.77 2.99
CA THR A 170 -28.84 22.64 2.05
C THR A 170 -27.93 21.45 2.33
N CYS A 171 -26.73 21.68 2.86
CA CYS A 171 -25.66 20.69 2.96
C CYS A 171 -25.32 20.30 4.41
N TRP A 172 -25.62 21.12 5.41
CA TRP A 172 -25.28 20.81 6.80
C TRP A 172 -26.37 19.94 7.44
N PRO A 173 -26.00 18.93 8.26
CA PRO A 173 -26.95 17.94 8.78
C PRO A 173 -27.68 18.41 10.05
N TRP A 174 -28.24 19.64 10.05
CA TRP A 174 -28.89 20.22 11.24
C TRP A 174 -30.07 19.37 11.72
N ASP A 175 -31.04 19.13 10.84
CA ASP A 175 -32.26 18.37 11.15
C ASP A 175 -31.92 16.95 11.60
N GLU A 176 -30.94 16.32 10.93
CA GLU A 176 -30.53 14.96 11.24
C GLU A 176 -29.86 14.83 12.62
N ILE A 177 -29.09 15.83 13.05
CA ILE A 177 -28.41 15.86 14.36
C ILE A 177 -29.35 16.26 15.50
N GLU A 178 -30.22 17.25 15.28
CA GLU A 178 -31.22 17.67 16.27
C GLU A 178 -32.19 16.52 16.59
N TYR A 179 -32.62 15.80 15.56
CA TYR A 179 -33.50 14.65 15.70
C TYR A 179 -32.86 13.51 16.50
N TYR A 180 -31.55 13.26 16.34
CA TYR A 180 -30.79 12.29 17.15
C TYR A 180 -30.75 12.66 18.63
N ASN A 181 -30.50 13.92 18.94
CA ASN A 181 -30.40 14.39 20.31
C ASN A 181 -31.76 14.44 21.05
N GLY A 182 -32.86 14.57 20.32
CA GLY A 182 -34.21 14.68 20.89
C GLY A 182 -34.90 13.36 21.21
N ASN A 183 -34.53 12.25 20.54
CA ASN A 183 -35.18 10.95 20.73
C ASN A 183 -34.39 9.77 20.12
N LYS A 184 -33.40 9.23 20.85
CA LYS A 184 -32.54 8.13 20.37
C LYS A 184 -33.33 6.91 19.85
N ALA A 185 -34.40 6.52 20.55
CA ALA A 185 -35.30 5.42 20.14
C ALA A 185 -36.12 5.74 18.86
N LYS A 186 -36.32 7.02 18.54
CA LYS A 186 -36.99 7.46 17.32
C LYS A 186 -36.04 7.56 16.13
N VAL A 187 -34.76 7.90 16.37
CA VAL A 187 -33.69 7.67 15.39
C VAL A 187 -33.62 6.19 15.08
N GLU A 188 -33.47 5.33 16.07
CA GLU A 188 -33.44 3.87 15.88
C GLU A 188 -34.65 3.40 15.05
N SER A 189 -35.88 3.84 15.33
CA SER A 189 -37.06 3.45 14.52
C SER A 189 -37.26 4.16 13.16
N THR A 190 -36.71 5.36 12.93
CA THR A 190 -36.68 5.98 11.58
C THR A 190 -35.49 5.52 10.74
N TRP A 191 -34.46 5.01 11.40
CA TRP A 191 -33.28 4.36 10.86
C TRP A 191 -33.49 2.84 10.70
N GLU A 192 -34.43 2.22 11.39
CA GLU A 192 -34.81 0.81 11.20
C GLU A 192 -35.37 0.55 9.79
N ASN A 193 -35.81 1.60 9.07
CA ASN A 193 -36.19 1.54 7.66
C ASN A 193 -35.01 1.78 6.67
N ASN A 194 -33.74 1.82 7.13
CA ASN A 194 -32.53 2.16 6.37
C ASN A 194 -32.07 1.08 5.37
N ALA A 195 -32.91 0.68 4.41
CA ALA A 195 -32.43 -0.11 3.27
C ALA A 195 -31.16 0.52 2.63
N ASP A 196 -31.06 1.85 2.65
CA ASP A 196 -29.95 2.63 2.11
C ASP A 196 -28.65 2.64 2.96
N LEU A 197 -28.64 2.07 4.16
CA LEU A 197 -27.40 1.83 4.93
C LEU A 197 -26.93 0.36 4.86
N PHE A 198 -27.82 -0.55 4.46
CA PHE A 198 -27.48 -1.94 4.13
C PHE A 198 -27.01 -2.12 2.68
N ASP A 199 -27.21 -1.10 1.83
CA ASP A 199 -26.74 -1.10 0.46
C ASP A 199 -25.22 -1.30 0.40
N SER A 200 -24.80 -2.50 -0.01
CA SER A 200 -23.41 -2.84 -0.29
C SER A 200 -23.03 -2.39 -1.71
N ALA A 201 -21.72 -2.39 -2.01
CA ALA A 201 -21.28 -2.27 -3.40
C ALA A 201 -21.84 -3.45 -4.20
N GLN A 202 -22.64 -3.14 -5.23
CA GLN A 202 -23.31 -4.14 -6.06
C GLN A 202 -22.43 -4.55 -7.25
N GLY A 203 -22.41 -5.84 -7.58
CA GLY A 203 -21.71 -6.34 -8.75
C GLY A 203 -21.01 -7.69 -8.54
N GLU A 204 -20.11 -8.01 -9.46
CA GLU A 204 -19.26 -9.20 -9.37
C GLU A 204 -17.91 -8.84 -8.73
N LEU A 205 -17.28 -9.80 -8.06
CA LEU A 205 -15.94 -9.64 -7.52
C LEU A 205 -14.90 -9.94 -8.62
N TRP A 206 -13.98 -9.00 -8.83
CA TRP A 206 -12.87 -9.09 -9.77
C TRP A 206 -11.55 -8.92 -9.06
N GLY A 207 -10.48 -9.45 -9.65
CA GLY A 207 -9.11 -9.35 -9.17
C GLY A 207 -8.14 -9.03 -10.30
N VAL A 208 -7.13 -8.22 -9.98
CA VAL A 208 -5.93 -8.04 -10.79
C VAL A 208 -4.74 -8.40 -9.92
N LYS A 209 -3.88 -9.30 -10.38
CA LYS A 209 -2.67 -9.73 -9.65
C LYS A 209 -1.47 -9.69 -10.58
N PHE A 210 -0.44 -8.93 -10.21
CA PHE A 210 0.89 -9.06 -10.79
C PHE A 210 1.59 -10.29 -10.20
N LYS A 211 2.14 -11.13 -11.07
CA LYS A 211 2.85 -12.36 -10.71
C LYS A 211 4.35 -12.16 -10.89
N LYS A 212 5.13 -12.94 -10.13
CA LYS A 212 6.59 -13.05 -10.28
C LYS A 212 7.30 -11.68 -10.26
N ILE A 213 6.79 -10.72 -9.47
CA ILE A 213 7.30 -9.35 -9.38
C ILE A 213 8.81 -9.35 -9.11
N GLN A 214 9.26 -10.11 -8.13
CA GLN A 214 10.68 -10.18 -7.76
C GLN A 214 11.55 -10.74 -8.89
N LYS A 215 11.16 -11.88 -9.49
CA LYS A 215 11.86 -12.46 -10.66
C LYS A 215 11.93 -11.46 -11.81
N TRP A 216 10.85 -10.72 -12.06
CA TRP A 216 10.78 -9.69 -13.08
C TRP A 216 11.71 -8.50 -12.78
N ILE A 217 11.74 -8.00 -11.53
CA ILE A 217 12.66 -6.92 -11.12
C ILE A 217 14.11 -7.37 -11.29
N LEU A 218 14.44 -8.59 -10.86
CA LEU A 218 15.79 -9.15 -10.99
C LEU A 218 16.19 -9.29 -12.46
N HIS A 219 15.29 -9.78 -13.32
CA HIS A 219 15.51 -9.86 -14.78
C HIS A 219 15.89 -8.50 -15.38
N TRP A 220 15.11 -7.46 -15.08
CA TRP A 220 15.31 -6.12 -15.65
C TRP A 220 16.41 -5.29 -14.96
N SER A 221 17.00 -5.78 -13.89
CA SER A 221 18.07 -5.09 -13.16
C SER A 221 19.41 -5.83 -13.14
N ALA A 222 19.42 -7.06 -13.67
CA ALA A 222 20.59 -7.94 -13.69
C ALA A 222 21.80 -7.26 -14.33
N SER A 223 22.94 -7.39 -13.64
CA SER A 223 24.23 -6.89 -14.12
C SER A 223 25.35 -7.82 -13.69
N GLU A 224 26.22 -8.17 -14.63
CA GLU A 224 27.51 -8.79 -14.31
C GLU A 224 28.54 -7.78 -13.74
N SER A 225 28.21 -6.48 -13.76
CA SER A 225 29.13 -5.42 -13.34
C SER A 225 28.77 -4.85 -11.97
N ASP A 226 29.78 -4.54 -11.16
CA ASP A 226 29.62 -3.96 -9.81
C ASP A 226 29.23 -2.47 -9.84
N LYS A 227 28.07 -2.15 -10.41
CA LYS A 227 27.70 -0.76 -10.73
C LYS A 227 26.39 -0.32 -10.07
N ASP A 228 26.38 0.92 -9.59
CA ASP A 228 25.26 1.56 -8.87
C ASP A 228 23.93 1.68 -9.65
N TRP A 229 23.92 1.33 -10.94
CA TRP A 229 22.70 1.40 -11.74
C TRP A 229 21.74 0.23 -11.45
N THR A 230 22.19 -0.93 -10.96
CA THR A 230 21.28 -2.03 -10.56
C THR A 230 20.28 -1.52 -9.52
N ALA A 231 20.75 -0.81 -8.49
CA ALA A 231 19.88 -0.15 -7.51
C ALA A 231 18.92 0.87 -8.15
N THR A 232 19.36 1.55 -9.21
CA THR A 232 18.53 2.52 -9.93
C THR A 232 17.45 1.82 -10.76
N LEU A 233 17.78 0.74 -11.47
CA LEU A 233 16.80 -0.03 -12.24
C LEU A 233 15.79 -0.72 -11.32
N ILE A 234 16.21 -1.25 -10.17
CA ILE A 234 15.30 -1.84 -9.17
C ILE A 234 14.28 -0.80 -8.70
N ARG A 235 14.73 0.40 -8.29
CA ARG A 235 13.82 1.49 -7.92
C ARG A 235 12.89 1.87 -9.06
N GLY A 236 13.40 1.95 -10.28
CA GLY A 236 12.59 2.24 -11.46
C GLY A 236 11.52 1.19 -11.70
N ALA A 237 11.86 -0.08 -11.50
CA ALA A 237 10.97 -1.22 -11.67
C ALA A 237 9.87 -1.23 -10.59
N SER A 238 10.23 -1.00 -9.32
CA SER A 238 9.26 -0.83 -8.22
C SER A 238 8.29 0.32 -8.49
N ALA A 239 8.83 1.49 -8.83
CA ALA A 239 8.03 2.69 -9.10
C ALA A 239 7.08 2.51 -10.30
N LEU A 240 7.45 1.74 -11.32
CA LEU A 240 6.53 1.42 -12.42
C LEU A 240 5.38 0.50 -11.99
N ILE A 241 5.64 -0.51 -11.16
CA ILE A 241 4.59 -1.40 -10.63
C ILE A 241 3.65 -0.60 -9.71
N GLU A 242 4.22 0.23 -8.83
CA GLU A 242 3.46 1.14 -7.97
C GLU A 242 2.60 2.08 -8.82
N GLY A 243 3.14 2.68 -9.88
CA GLY A 243 2.39 3.50 -10.84
C GLY A 243 1.25 2.75 -11.53
N ALA A 244 1.45 1.47 -11.87
CA ALA A 244 0.42 0.63 -12.49
C ALA A 244 -0.74 0.35 -11.52
N ILE A 245 -0.41 -0.04 -10.28
CA ILE A 245 -1.40 -0.29 -9.22
C ILE A 245 -2.11 1.02 -8.85
N SER A 246 -1.39 2.15 -8.77
CA SER A 246 -1.96 3.47 -8.55
C SER A 246 -3.00 3.83 -9.62
N SER A 247 -2.65 3.63 -10.90
CA SER A 247 -3.54 3.87 -12.04
C SER A 247 -4.80 3.01 -11.96
N LEU A 248 -4.64 1.72 -11.66
CA LEU A 248 -5.76 0.80 -11.45
C LEU A 248 -6.67 1.25 -10.30
N ARG A 249 -6.08 1.54 -9.14
CA ARG A 249 -6.80 2.00 -7.95
C ARG A 249 -7.58 3.28 -8.25
N ASN A 250 -6.95 4.24 -8.93
CA ASN A 250 -7.59 5.47 -9.32
C ASN A 250 -8.83 5.21 -10.19
N GLN A 251 -8.72 4.35 -11.21
CA GLN A 251 -9.86 4.00 -12.06
C GLN A 251 -10.96 3.27 -11.27
N ILE A 252 -10.60 2.35 -10.36
CA ILE A 252 -11.57 1.65 -9.51
C ILE A 252 -12.33 2.63 -8.61
N ILE A 253 -11.63 3.54 -7.91
CA ILE A 253 -12.25 4.54 -7.02
C ILE A 253 -13.19 5.47 -7.80
N HIS A 254 -12.80 5.89 -9.00
CA HIS A 254 -13.61 6.78 -9.83
C HIS A 254 -14.88 6.07 -10.34
N ASN A 255 -14.76 4.85 -10.83
CA ASN A 255 -15.87 4.14 -11.47
C ASN A 255 -16.81 3.44 -10.46
N PHE A 256 -16.26 2.89 -9.38
CA PHE A 256 -16.98 2.00 -8.46
C PHE A 256 -17.03 2.51 -7.02
N GLY A 257 -16.20 3.50 -6.67
CA GLY A 257 -16.12 4.06 -5.32
C GLY A 257 -15.15 3.31 -4.41
N VAL A 258 -14.73 3.96 -3.33
CA VAL A 258 -13.72 3.40 -2.42
C VAL A 258 -14.22 2.14 -1.70
N GLY A 259 -15.51 2.09 -1.40
CA GLY A 259 -16.14 0.93 -0.79
C GLY A 259 -16.10 -0.33 -1.67
N SER A 260 -15.82 -0.23 -2.97
CA SER A 260 -15.74 -1.40 -3.84
C SER A 260 -14.43 -2.17 -3.69
N ILE A 261 -13.37 -1.57 -3.15
CA ILE A 261 -12.06 -2.22 -2.95
C ILE A 261 -12.16 -3.20 -1.78
N ILE A 262 -11.85 -4.47 -2.03
CA ILE A 262 -11.89 -5.58 -1.06
C ILE A 262 -10.49 -6.00 -0.62
N VAL A 263 -9.53 -6.03 -1.54
CA VAL A 263 -8.12 -6.30 -1.23
C VAL A 263 -7.27 -5.29 -1.96
N ASP A 264 -6.30 -4.71 -1.26
CA ASP A 264 -5.32 -3.78 -1.83
C ASP A 264 -3.96 -4.00 -1.17
N GLY A 265 -3.04 -4.64 -1.89
CA GLY A 265 -1.70 -4.92 -1.37
C GLY A 265 -1.06 -6.14 -2.02
N GLY A 266 0.26 -6.31 -1.85
CA GLY A 266 1.00 -7.49 -2.34
C GLY A 266 0.91 -7.68 -3.85
N GLY A 267 0.94 -6.60 -4.62
CA GLY A 267 0.80 -6.65 -6.08
C GLY A 267 -0.61 -7.03 -6.58
N ARG A 268 -1.62 -6.97 -5.72
CA ARG A 268 -2.99 -7.42 -6.01
C ARG A 268 -4.04 -6.41 -5.59
N LEU A 269 -5.04 -6.26 -6.45
CA LEU A 269 -6.26 -5.49 -6.20
C LEU A 269 -7.46 -6.40 -6.43
N GLU A 270 -8.33 -6.54 -5.43
CA GLU A 270 -9.65 -7.16 -5.61
C GLU A 270 -10.75 -6.14 -5.33
N PHE A 271 -11.76 -6.09 -6.18
CA PHE A 271 -12.81 -5.08 -6.12
C PHE A 271 -14.13 -5.56 -6.71
N ILE A 272 -15.23 -4.94 -6.29
CA ILE A 272 -16.57 -5.19 -6.82
C ILE A 272 -16.82 -4.28 -8.03
N ALA A 273 -17.24 -4.85 -9.15
CA ALA A 273 -17.54 -4.13 -10.38
C ALA A 273 -18.95 -4.44 -10.88
N LYS A 274 -19.69 -3.39 -11.25
CA LYS A 274 -21.06 -3.50 -11.82
C LYS A 274 -21.09 -4.00 -13.26
N TYR A 275 -19.95 -3.96 -13.95
CA TYR A 275 -19.75 -4.37 -15.34
C TYR A 275 -18.35 -4.96 -15.50
N ASN A 276 -18.12 -5.69 -16.60
CA ASN A 276 -16.81 -6.27 -16.90
C ASN A 276 -15.73 -5.15 -16.97
N PRO A 277 -14.72 -5.17 -16.07
CA PRO A 277 -13.75 -4.10 -15.96
C PRO A 277 -12.55 -4.23 -16.91
N GLN A 278 -12.49 -5.24 -17.79
CA GLN A 278 -11.30 -5.54 -18.61
C GLN A 278 -10.78 -4.31 -19.38
N ASN A 279 -11.65 -3.64 -20.13
CA ASN A 279 -11.26 -2.45 -20.90
C ASN A 279 -10.76 -1.30 -20.00
N MET A 280 -11.33 -1.16 -18.80
CA MET A 280 -10.91 -0.15 -17.82
C MET A 280 -9.53 -0.51 -17.26
N ILE A 281 -9.28 -1.79 -16.97
CA ILE A 281 -7.99 -2.31 -16.50
C ILE A 281 -6.92 -2.09 -17.56
N ASP A 282 -7.17 -2.49 -18.81
CA ASP A 282 -6.22 -2.30 -19.91
C ASP A 282 -5.90 -0.82 -20.14
N ALA A 283 -6.92 0.05 -20.06
CA ALA A 283 -6.72 1.49 -20.12
C ALA A 283 -5.86 1.99 -18.95
N ALA A 284 -6.16 1.57 -17.72
CA ALA A 284 -5.40 1.97 -16.53
C ALA A 284 -3.91 1.56 -16.63
N LEU A 285 -3.63 0.35 -17.09
CA LEU A 285 -2.26 -0.14 -17.26
C LEU A 285 -1.51 0.65 -18.34
N ARG A 286 -2.16 1.04 -19.43
CA ARG A 286 -1.56 1.95 -20.44
C ARG A 286 -1.32 3.34 -19.88
N MET A 287 -2.26 3.84 -19.08
CA MET A 287 -2.13 5.15 -18.44
C MET A 287 -0.84 5.22 -17.62
N THR A 288 -0.42 4.13 -16.97
CA THR A 288 0.89 4.03 -16.29
C THR A 288 2.05 4.60 -17.08
N PHE A 289 2.03 4.61 -18.42
CA PHE A 289 3.11 5.14 -19.26
C PHE A 289 2.83 6.52 -19.86
N SER A 290 1.59 6.99 -19.77
CA SER A 290 1.24 8.36 -20.13
C SER A 290 1.80 9.31 -19.07
N GLY A 291 2.35 10.46 -19.47
CA GLY A 291 2.91 11.45 -18.53
C GLY A 291 1.94 11.94 -17.45
N ALA A 292 0.64 11.63 -17.58
CA ALA A 292 -0.40 11.89 -16.60
C ALA A 292 -0.57 10.77 -15.55
N TYR A 293 0.12 9.63 -15.63
CA TYR A 293 -0.09 8.47 -14.73
C TYR A 293 1.19 7.69 -14.40
N LEU A 294 2.36 8.16 -14.85
CA LEU A 294 3.61 8.03 -14.08
C LEU A 294 3.57 8.89 -12.79
N GLY A 295 2.40 8.97 -12.14
CA GLY A 295 2.07 9.64 -10.89
C GLY A 295 1.63 11.11 -11.01
N PRO A 296 0.34 11.41 -10.83
CA PRO A 296 -0.10 12.75 -10.46
C PRO A 296 0.24 13.13 -9.00
N GLY A 297 0.79 12.21 -8.19
CA GLY A 297 1.36 12.54 -6.87
C GLY A 297 2.35 13.70 -6.92
N TRP A 298 2.79 14.00 -8.14
CA TRP A 298 3.75 14.96 -8.62
C TRP A 298 3.12 16.13 -9.37
N SER A 299 2.08 16.79 -8.83
CA SER A 299 1.58 18.03 -9.46
C SER A 299 2.73 19.01 -9.72
N LEU A 300 2.61 19.70 -10.85
CA LEU A 300 3.45 20.77 -11.41
C LEU A 300 4.05 21.80 -10.43
N SER A 301 3.63 21.79 -9.16
CA SER A 301 4.18 22.66 -8.12
C SER A 301 5.47 22.14 -7.47
N TYR A 302 5.75 20.82 -7.44
CA TYR A 302 6.90 20.28 -6.68
C TYR A 302 8.01 19.57 -7.47
N GLN A 303 7.80 19.03 -8.68
CA GLN A 303 8.86 18.25 -9.34
C GLN A 303 8.83 18.33 -10.88
N PRO A 304 9.30 19.42 -11.51
CA PRO A 304 9.50 19.48 -12.96
C PRO A 304 10.44 18.39 -13.49
N LYS A 305 11.40 17.91 -12.68
CA LYS A 305 12.49 17.04 -13.14
C LYS A 305 12.06 15.60 -13.45
N PHE A 306 11.13 14.99 -12.69
CA PHE A 306 10.72 13.59 -12.91
C PHE A 306 9.95 13.42 -14.24
N SER A 307 8.87 14.19 -14.42
CA SER A 307 8.14 14.23 -15.69
C SER A 307 9.07 14.61 -16.83
N GLN A 308 9.97 15.60 -16.66
CA GLN A 308 10.96 15.92 -17.70
C GLN A 308 11.87 14.75 -18.08
N GLU A 309 12.39 13.96 -17.13
CA GLU A 309 13.29 12.82 -17.46
C GLU A 309 12.54 11.66 -18.12
N VAL A 310 11.31 11.39 -17.68
CA VAL A 310 10.42 10.39 -18.29
C VAL A 310 9.95 10.85 -19.68
N ASP A 311 9.52 12.10 -19.81
CA ASP A 311 9.08 12.71 -21.06
C ASP A 311 10.24 12.74 -22.07
N LYS A 312 11.50 12.84 -21.62
CA LYS A 312 12.66 12.66 -22.52
C LYS A 312 12.67 11.28 -23.15
N VAL A 313 12.30 10.21 -22.44
CA VAL A 313 12.21 8.86 -23.03
C VAL A 313 11.02 8.81 -23.99
N ILE A 314 9.84 9.24 -23.54
CA ILE A 314 8.62 9.19 -24.36
C ILE A 314 8.78 10.01 -25.65
N ASN A 315 9.31 11.23 -25.58
CA ASN A 315 9.51 12.10 -26.74
C ASN A 315 10.66 11.66 -27.65
N ARG A 316 11.64 10.93 -27.11
CA ARG A 316 12.78 10.44 -27.89
C ARG A 316 12.47 9.17 -28.66
N TRP A 317 11.61 8.31 -28.13
CA TRP A 317 11.36 6.97 -28.66
C TRP A 317 9.91 6.74 -29.11
N GLY A 318 8.96 7.57 -28.66
CA GLY A 318 7.58 7.57 -29.11
C GLY A 318 7.35 8.59 -30.22
N ASP A 319 7.16 8.12 -31.46
CA ASP A 319 6.58 8.97 -32.50
C ASP A 319 5.12 9.31 -32.12
N ILE A 320 4.71 10.56 -32.32
CA ILE A 320 3.37 11.05 -31.99
C ILE A 320 2.30 10.27 -32.76
N SER A 321 2.59 9.79 -33.98
CA SER A 321 1.66 8.98 -34.77
C SER A 321 1.52 7.53 -34.29
N ASP A 322 2.39 7.05 -33.38
CA ASP A 322 2.44 5.65 -32.94
C ASP A 322 2.45 5.45 -31.41
N LYS A 323 2.04 6.48 -30.64
CA LYS A 323 2.08 6.45 -29.16
C LYS A 323 1.31 5.28 -28.56
N ASP A 324 0.18 4.89 -29.15
CA ASP A 324 -0.62 3.77 -28.63
C ASP A 324 0.09 2.43 -28.80
N GLN A 325 0.79 2.20 -29.92
CA GLN A 325 1.60 0.99 -30.06
C GLN A 325 2.82 1.06 -29.15
N PHE A 326 3.43 2.23 -28.98
CA PHE A 326 4.53 2.42 -28.03
C PHE A 326 4.13 2.06 -26.59
N TYR A 327 3.00 2.58 -26.09
CA TYR A 327 2.50 2.23 -24.76
C TYR A 327 2.09 0.76 -24.65
N THR A 328 1.53 0.18 -25.71
CA THR A 328 1.24 -1.26 -25.75
C THR A 328 2.53 -2.08 -25.63
N ARG A 329 3.61 -1.69 -26.32
CA ARG A 329 4.93 -2.34 -26.19
C ARG A 329 5.50 -2.22 -24.79
N LEU A 330 5.35 -1.07 -24.12
CA LEU A 330 5.79 -0.89 -22.73
C LEU A 330 4.94 -1.72 -21.76
N GLN A 331 3.62 -1.75 -21.94
CA GLN A 331 2.70 -2.57 -21.15
C GLN A 331 3.06 -4.06 -21.23
N ASN A 332 3.42 -4.55 -22.42
CA ASN A 332 3.86 -5.94 -22.60
C ASN A 332 5.16 -6.28 -21.86
N ASN A 333 5.92 -5.29 -21.39
CA ASN A 333 7.12 -5.50 -20.58
C ASN A 333 6.84 -5.42 -19.06
N LEU A 334 5.63 -5.06 -18.61
CA LEU A 334 5.24 -5.16 -17.21
C LEU A 334 5.31 -6.61 -16.71
N PRO A 335 5.34 -6.85 -15.38
CA PRO A 335 5.24 -8.21 -14.88
C PRO A 335 3.98 -8.89 -15.43
N PRO A 336 4.02 -10.21 -15.65
CA PRO A 336 2.83 -10.98 -15.98
C PRO A 336 1.72 -10.65 -14.99
N HIS A 337 0.54 -10.38 -15.48
CA HIS A 337 -0.60 -10.06 -14.64
C HIS A 337 -1.84 -10.80 -15.15
N GLU A 338 -2.64 -11.22 -14.20
CA GLU A 338 -3.93 -11.87 -14.47
C GLU A 338 -5.07 -10.95 -14.07
N VAL A 339 -6.10 -10.90 -14.91
CA VAL A 339 -7.42 -10.41 -14.54
C VAL A 339 -8.28 -11.65 -14.31
N TYR A 340 -8.85 -11.78 -13.12
CA TYR A 340 -9.55 -12.99 -12.71
C TYR A 340 -10.82 -12.66 -11.93
N ARG A 341 -11.71 -13.64 -11.84
CA ARG A 341 -12.76 -13.67 -10.83
C ARG A 341 -12.29 -14.57 -9.71
N PRO A 342 -12.34 -14.15 -8.43
CA PRO A 342 -11.83 -15.00 -7.35
C PRO A 342 -12.52 -16.36 -7.19
N SER A 343 -13.73 -16.54 -7.74
CA SER A 343 -14.40 -17.84 -7.88
C SER A 343 -13.69 -18.79 -8.84
N ASP A 344 -12.95 -18.25 -9.81
CA ASP A 344 -12.36 -18.97 -10.94
C ASP A 344 -10.84 -19.17 -10.73
N ARG A 345 -10.36 -18.93 -9.50
CA ARG A 345 -8.93 -18.91 -9.19
C ARG A 345 -8.35 -20.32 -9.25
N ILE A 346 -7.72 -20.64 -10.37
CA ILE A 346 -6.84 -21.79 -10.54
C ILE A 346 -5.50 -21.47 -9.86
N GLU A 347 -4.83 -22.47 -9.29
CA GLU A 347 -3.54 -22.32 -8.61
C GLU A 347 -2.49 -21.67 -9.53
N ASP A 348 -1.49 -21.00 -8.94
CA ASP A 348 -0.42 -20.40 -9.73
C ASP A 348 0.39 -21.52 -10.40
N ASP A 349 0.25 -21.68 -11.71
CA ASP A 349 1.12 -22.56 -12.48
C ASP A 349 2.58 -22.05 -12.42
N ASP A 350 3.49 -22.95 -12.08
CA ASP A 350 4.93 -22.71 -12.03
C ASP A 350 5.57 -22.64 -13.44
N GLU A 351 4.81 -22.25 -14.47
CA GLU A 351 5.30 -22.16 -15.85
C GLU A 351 6.44 -21.15 -15.97
N ASP A 352 7.55 -21.53 -16.61
CA ASP A 352 8.64 -20.61 -16.92
C ASP A 352 8.12 -19.44 -17.77
N VAL A 353 8.22 -18.22 -17.22
CA VAL A 353 7.82 -17.01 -17.92
C VAL A 353 9.03 -16.42 -18.61
N GLU A 354 8.96 -16.30 -19.93
CA GLU A 354 9.91 -15.49 -20.68
C GLU A 354 9.58 -14.00 -20.52
N PHE A 355 10.52 -13.24 -19.97
CA PHE A 355 10.42 -11.79 -19.92
C PHE A 355 10.92 -11.17 -21.23
N GLY A 356 10.35 -10.01 -21.60
CA GLY A 356 10.73 -9.29 -22.81
C GLY A 356 12.23 -9.01 -22.87
N ASN A 357 12.84 -9.24 -24.05
CA ASN A 357 14.27 -9.01 -24.27
C ASN A 357 14.51 -8.37 -25.65
N SER A 358 15.37 -7.34 -25.68
CA SER A 358 15.85 -6.75 -26.93
C SER A 358 17.20 -7.35 -27.32
N LYS A 359 17.26 -8.02 -28.47
CA LYS A 359 18.50 -8.65 -28.99
C LYS A 359 19.68 -7.69 -29.13
N LYS A 360 19.40 -6.39 -29.32
CA LYS A 360 20.43 -5.35 -29.51
C LYS A 360 20.81 -4.64 -28.21
N CYS A 361 20.03 -4.82 -27.15
CA CYS A 361 20.27 -4.11 -25.90
C CYS A 361 21.38 -4.80 -25.10
N PRO A 362 22.43 -4.06 -24.67
CA PRO A 362 23.51 -4.63 -23.86
C PRO A 362 23.12 -4.95 -22.42
N LEU A 363 21.92 -4.56 -22.01
CA LEU A 363 21.34 -4.92 -20.70
C LEU A 363 20.38 -6.12 -20.79
N CYS A 364 19.78 -6.38 -21.96
CA CYS A 364 18.97 -7.59 -22.19
C CYS A 364 19.81 -8.78 -22.67
N ASN A 365 20.96 -8.54 -23.28
CA ASN A 365 21.82 -9.58 -23.84
C ASN A 365 23.28 -9.29 -23.47
N SER A 366 23.88 -10.17 -22.67
CA SER A 366 25.26 -10.08 -22.18
C SER A 366 26.31 -10.21 -23.29
N GLU A 367 25.96 -10.76 -24.46
CA GLU A 367 26.85 -10.81 -25.62
C GLU A 367 27.14 -9.43 -26.22
N ASN A 368 26.26 -8.45 -25.99
CA ASN A 368 26.44 -7.09 -26.47
C ASN A 368 27.27 -6.29 -25.47
N GLN A 369 28.45 -5.80 -25.89
CA GLN A 369 29.33 -5.05 -25.01
C GLN A 369 28.78 -3.64 -24.74
N ILE A 370 28.70 -3.27 -23.46
CA ILE A 370 28.56 -1.87 -23.05
C ILE A 370 29.86 -1.14 -23.42
N PRO A 371 29.81 0.01 -24.14
CA PRO A 371 31.01 0.76 -24.45
C PRO A 371 31.84 1.09 -23.20
N LYS A 372 33.16 0.86 -23.28
CA LYS A 372 34.10 1.24 -22.21
C LYS A 372 34.10 2.76 -22.07
N ASP A 373 34.20 3.26 -20.83
CA ASP A 373 34.36 4.67 -20.48
C ASP A 373 33.18 5.62 -20.80
N VAL A 374 31.99 5.10 -21.09
CA VAL A 374 30.78 5.93 -21.25
C VAL A 374 30.17 6.26 -19.88
N SER A 375 29.98 7.56 -19.60
CA SER A 375 29.28 8.00 -18.40
C SER A 375 27.85 7.46 -18.37
N TRP A 376 27.32 7.11 -17.21
CA TRP A 376 26.02 6.44 -17.11
C TRP A 376 24.87 7.26 -17.68
N SER A 377 24.87 8.58 -17.46
CA SER A 377 23.93 9.47 -18.12
C SER A 377 24.05 9.39 -19.64
N SER A 378 25.28 9.28 -20.17
CA SER A 378 25.52 9.11 -21.60
C SER A 378 25.12 7.73 -22.12
N LEU A 379 25.14 6.67 -21.30
CA LEU A 379 24.72 5.33 -21.70
C LEU A 379 23.22 5.32 -22.06
N PHE A 380 22.39 5.83 -21.16
CA PHE A 380 20.93 5.88 -21.32
C PHE A 380 20.47 7.08 -22.17
N SER A 381 21.32 8.07 -22.46
CA SER A 381 20.94 9.27 -23.26
C SER A 381 21.24 9.19 -24.77
N LYS A 382 22.06 8.25 -25.25
CA LYS A 382 22.44 8.18 -26.68
C LYS A 382 21.82 6.96 -27.37
N VAL A 383 21.23 7.16 -28.56
CA VAL A 383 20.51 6.10 -29.31
C VAL A 383 21.50 5.05 -29.82
N GLU A 384 22.72 5.48 -30.13
CA GLU A 384 23.84 4.68 -30.60
C GLU A 384 24.27 3.57 -29.63
N ASN A 385 23.91 3.68 -28.34
CA ASN A 385 24.24 2.67 -27.34
C ASN A 385 23.28 1.48 -27.33
N ASN A 386 22.26 1.48 -28.20
CA ASN A 386 21.27 0.41 -28.38
C ASN A 386 20.53 -0.03 -27.09
N VAL A 387 20.53 0.79 -26.02
CA VAL A 387 19.72 0.53 -24.82
C VAL A 387 18.24 0.58 -25.19
N CYS A 388 17.46 -0.44 -24.83
CA CYS A 388 16.04 -0.48 -25.17
C CYS A 388 15.24 0.59 -24.40
N ASP A 389 14.06 0.91 -24.93
CA ASP A 389 13.15 1.91 -24.36
C ASP A 389 12.78 1.58 -22.92
N PHE A 390 12.57 0.28 -22.61
CA PHE A 390 12.18 -0.16 -21.28
C PHE A 390 13.30 0.03 -20.24
N HIS A 391 14.54 -0.38 -20.54
CA HIS A 391 15.69 -0.11 -19.66
C HIS A 391 15.95 1.39 -19.49
N SER A 392 15.76 2.17 -20.55
CA SER A 392 15.86 3.63 -20.46
C SER A 392 14.80 4.19 -19.52
N LEU A 393 13.54 3.77 -19.66
CA LEU A 393 12.44 4.15 -18.78
C LEU A 393 12.75 3.82 -17.32
N LEU A 394 13.16 2.58 -17.02
CA LEU A 394 13.54 2.16 -15.67
C LEU A 394 14.65 3.04 -15.07
N TYR A 395 15.69 3.35 -15.84
CA TYR A 395 16.79 4.18 -15.37
C TYR A 395 16.34 5.60 -14.99
N TYR A 396 15.62 6.28 -15.89
CA TYR A 396 15.15 7.64 -15.63
C TYR A 396 14.11 7.68 -14.51
N THR A 397 13.23 6.67 -14.44
CA THR A 397 12.25 6.54 -13.36
C THR A 397 12.95 6.34 -12.01
N GLY A 398 13.87 5.39 -11.92
CA GLY A 398 14.57 5.12 -10.66
C GLY A 398 15.50 6.23 -10.18
N LYS A 399 16.06 7.02 -11.12
CA LYS A 399 16.83 8.22 -10.78
C LYS A 399 15.93 9.26 -10.13
N ALA A 400 14.75 9.48 -10.68
CA ALA A 400 13.79 10.43 -10.15
C ALA A 400 13.18 9.97 -8.82
N GLN A 401 12.84 8.69 -8.69
CA GLN A 401 12.36 8.11 -7.43
C GLN A 401 13.37 8.31 -6.29
N ARG A 402 14.68 8.16 -6.56
CA ARG A 402 15.72 8.45 -5.57
C ARG A 402 15.71 9.91 -5.10
N TYR A 403 15.66 10.86 -6.05
CA TYR A 403 15.59 12.28 -5.70
C TYR A 403 14.36 12.59 -4.86
N LEU A 404 13.27 11.90 -5.19
CA LEU A 404 12.06 12.04 -4.48
C LEU A 404 12.21 11.59 -3.02
N ASP A 405 12.54 10.32 -2.79
CA ASP A 405 12.62 9.72 -1.45
C ASP A 405 13.51 10.54 -0.51
N SER A 406 14.64 11.05 -1.01
CA SER A 406 15.54 11.93 -0.27
C SER A 406 14.88 13.27 0.13
N ALA A 407 14.04 13.87 -0.72
CA ALA A 407 13.45 15.20 -0.45
C ALA A 407 12.42 15.19 0.69
N ILE A 408 11.67 14.11 0.87
CA ILE A 408 10.68 13.98 1.97
C ILE A 408 11.37 13.74 3.29
N ARG A 409 12.41 12.90 3.28
CA ARG A 409 13.17 12.56 4.49
C ARG A 409 13.83 13.79 5.11
N ASP A 410 14.18 14.78 4.29
CA ASP A 410 14.69 16.09 4.77
C ASP A 410 13.56 17.07 5.19
N ARG A 411 12.32 16.61 5.35
CA ARG A 411 11.14 17.39 5.78
C ARG A 411 10.95 18.69 4.99
N GLY A 412 11.28 18.69 3.70
CA GLY A 412 11.17 19.85 2.82
C GLY A 412 12.27 20.90 2.95
N LYS A 413 13.39 20.61 3.65
CA LYS A 413 14.59 21.47 3.61
C LYS A 413 15.34 21.29 2.28
N SER A 414 16.13 22.30 1.91
CA SER A 414 17.00 22.22 0.73
C SER A 414 18.04 21.13 0.97
N LEU A 415 17.96 20.05 0.19
CA LEU A 415 18.93 18.96 0.15
C LEU A 415 20.35 19.53 0.09
N LYS A 416 21.03 19.56 1.23
CA LYS A 416 22.49 19.56 1.24
C LYS A 416 22.88 18.14 0.90
N TYR A 417 22.90 17.83 -0.41
CA TYR A 417 23.58 16.66 -0.91
C TYR A 417 25.03 16.80 -0.43
N THR A 418 25.35 16.18 0.72
CA THR A 418 26.75 16.01 1.07
C THR A 418 27.28 15.13 -0.03
N SER A 419 28.16 15.69 -0.86
CA SER A 419 28.83 15.06 -1.99
C SER A 419 29.74 13.88 -1.58
N LYS A 420 29.44 13.21 -0.47
CA LYS A 420 30.13 12.00 -0.05
C LYS A 420 29.57 10.88 -0.89
N GLU A 421 30.43 10.31 -1.73
CA GLU A 421 30.12 9.10 -2.46
C GLU A 421 29.67 8.02 -1.47
N THR A 422 28.49 7.45 -1.70
CA THR A 422 27.92 6.36 -0.90
C THR A 422 27.85 5.10 -1.74
N PHE A 423 27.99 3.94 -1.12
CA PHE A 423 27.78 2.65 -1.76
C PHE A 423 26.74 1.83 -0.99
N VAL A 424 26.10 0.89 -1.67
CA VAL A 424 25.22 -0.10 -1.03
C VAL A 424 26.10 -1.07 -0.25
N SER A 425 25.96 -1.12 1.07
CA SER A 425 26.76 -1.99 1.95
C SER A 425 26.10 -3.33 2.23
N SER A 426 24.77 -3.34 2.35
CA SER A 426 23.99 -4.52 2.69
C SER A 426 22.58 -4.41 2.12
N ILE A 427 21.95 -5.57 1.91
CA ILE A 427 20.58 -5.70 1.40
C ILE A 427 19.84 -6.68 2.30
N ALA A 428 18.64 -6.31 2.71
CA ALA A 428 17.71 -7.18 3.40
C ALA A 428 16.48 -7.43 2.53
N ARG A 429 16.04 -8.68 2.45
CA ARG A 429 14.78 -9.09 1.83
C ARG A 429 13.87 -9.68 2.89
N LEU A 430 12.59 -9.35 2.83
CA LEU A 430 11.57 -9.70 3.83
C LEU A 430 10.32 -10.21 3.14
N ASP A 431 9.70 -11.21 3.76
CA ASP A 431 8.40 -11.78 3.39
C ASP A 431 7.67 -12.24 4.67
N LEU A 432 6.36 -11.97 4.76
CA LEU A 432 5.57 -12.38 5.93
C LEU A 432 5.21 -13.87 5.86
N ASN A 433 5.39 -14.56 6.99
CA ASN A 433 5.08 -15.98 7.07
C ASN A 433 3.58 -16.22 7.16
N SER A 434 3.07 -17.09 6.29
CA SER A 434 1.69 -17.59 6.29
C SER A 434 0.61 -16.50 6.34
N LEU A 435 0.88 -15.31 5.78
CA LEU A 435 -0.07 -14.20 5.72
C LEU A 435 -1.41 -14.60 5.09
N GLY A 436 -1.39 -15.51 4.12
CA GLY A 436 -2.60 -16.04 3.48
C GLY A 436 -3.62 -16.62 4.46
N LEU A 437 -3.17 -17.21 5.58
CA LEU A 437 -4.02 -17.81 6.61
C LEU A 437 -4.89 -16.79 7.33
N LEU A 438 -4.35 -15.59 7.58
CA LEU A 438 -5.08 -14.47 8.19
C LEU A 438 -6.29 -14.03 7.36
N PHE A 439 -6.28 -14.34 6.07
CA PHE A 439 -7.36 -14.01 5.13
C PHE A 439 -8.25 -15.20 4.75
N THR A 440 -8.10 -16.37 5.39
CA THR A 440 -8.81 -17.61 5.01
C THR A 440 -9.69 -18.25 6.08
N SER A 441 -9.92 -17.63 7.24
CA SER A 441 -10.76 -18.23 8.28
C SER A 441 -12.25 -18.34 7.91
N GLU A 442 -12.86 -19.47 8.29
CA GLU A 442 -14.30 -19.80 8.27
C GLU A 442 -15.15 -18.66 8.86
N TYR A 443 -15.94 -17.99 8.01
CA TYR A 443 -17.00 -17.08 8.43
C TYR A 443 -18.30 -17.54 7.77
N ASP A 444 -19.36 -17.52 8.56
CA ASP A 444 -20.69 -18.07 8.29
C ASP A 444 -21.45 -17.40 7.11
N ASP A 445 -22.00 -18.28 6.28
CA ASP A 445 -22.95 -18.31 5.14
C ASP A 445 -23.53 -17.07 4.41
N SER A 446 -23.10 -15.82 4.64
CA SER A 446 -23.52 -14.70 3.77
C SER A 446 -22.38 -14.01 3.01
N ARG A 447 -22.53 -13.93 1.69
CA ARG A 447 -21.54 -13.37 0.75
C ARG A 447 -21.22 -11.89 1.03
N GLU A 448 -22.15 -11.10 1.54
CA GLU A 448 -21.91 -9.66 1.77
C GLU A 448 -21.13 -9.39 3.07
N LEU A 449 -21.47 -10.06 4.18
CA LEU A 449 -20.70 -9.94 5.44
C LEU A 449 -19.28 -10.47 5.27
N SER A 450 -19.09 -11.55 4.52
CA SER A 450 -17.75 -12.08 4.23
C SER A 450 -16.86 -11.12 3.42
N LEU A 451 -17.43 -10.35 2.48
CA LEU A 451 -16.65 -9.37 1.70
C LEU A 451 -16.28 -8.13 2.52
N ASP A 452 -17.17 -7.62 3.39
CA ASP A 452 -16.83 -6.52 4.29
C ASP A 452 -15.75 -6.94 5.28
N VAL A 453 -15.87 -8.11 5.90
CA VAL A 453 -14.85 -8.66 6.79
C VAL A 453 -13.50 -8.73 6.09
N ARG A 454 -13.45 -9.25 4.86
CA ARG A 454 -12.21 -9.32 4.07
C ARG A 454 -11.63 -7.94 3.76
N ARG A 455 -12.48 -6.97 3.40
CA ARG A 455 -12.10 -5.56 3.19
C ARG A 455 -11.49 -4.94 4.43
N ARG A 456 -12.12 -5.14 5.60
CA ARG A 456 -11.65 -4.63 6.88
C ARG A 456 -10.30 -5.25 7.26
N ARG A 457 -10.14 -6.57 7.12
CA ARG A 457 -8.85 -7.26 7.36
C ARG A 457 -7.75 -6.70 6.46
N SER A 458 -8.00 -6.59 5.16
CA SER A 458 -7.00 -6.08 4.21
C SER A 458 -6.57 -4.66 4.56
N PHE A 459 -7.54 -3.78 4.86
CA PHE A 459 -7.24 -2.41 5.26
C PHE A 459 -6.48 -2.33 6.59
N ARG A 460 -6.95 -3.03 7.64
CA ARG A 460 -6.32 -2.99 8.97
C ARG A 460 -4.90 -3.55 8.93
N PHE A 461 -4.69 -4.66 8.24
CA PHE A 461 -3.35 -5.21 8.01
C PHE A 461 -2.40 -4.17 7.41
N ASN A 462 -2.77 -3.56 6.27
CA ASN A 462 -1.93 -2.54 5.64
C ASN A 462 -1.68 -1.34 6.56
N SER A 463 -2.71 -0.88 7.28
CA SER A 463 -2.62 0.26 8.19
C SER A 463 -1.59 0.02 9.30
N HIS A 464 -1.59 -1.16 9.92
CA HIS A 464 -0.61 -1.52 10.93
C HIS A 464 0.77 -1.83 10.34
N TRP A 465 0.82 -2.63 9.27
CA TRP A 465 2.06 -3.03 8.61
C TRP A 465 2.92 -1.82 8.22
N TRP A 466 2.33 -0.88 7.48
CA TRP A 466 3.07 0.29 7.02
C TRP A 466 3.40 1.28 8.13
N GLN A 467 2.57 1.36 9.18
CA GLN A 467 2.91 2.15 10.36
C GLN A 467 4.13 1.57 11.08
N ILE A 468 4.19 0.27 11.31
CA ILE A 468 5.34 -0.37 11.96
C ILE A 468 6.60 -0.21 11.11
N ILE A 469 6.51 -0.45 9.79
CA ILE A 469 7.67 -0.27 8.90
C ILE A 469 8.16 1.17 8.95
N HIS A 470 7.27 2.17 8.91
CA HIS A 470 7.66 3.57 9.04
C HIS A 470 8.33 3.84 10.38
N GLU A 471 7.72 3.42 11.50
CA GLU A 471 8.29 3.62 12.82
C GLU A 471 9.67 3.00 12.95
N VAL A 472 9.89 1.80 12.41
CA VAL A 472 11.18 1.11 12.46
C VAL A 472 12.23 1.79 11.58
N VAL A 473 11.84 2.23 10.39
CA VAL A 473 12.74 2.95 9.46
C VAL A 473 13.07 4.36 9.96
N ASP A 474 12.14 5.05 10.63
CA ASP A 474 12.28 6.45 11.11
C ASP A 474 12.77 6.56 12.58
N SER A 475 12.54 5.55 13.43
CA SER A 475 12.96 5.56 14.85
C SER A 475 14.47 5.41 15.07
N SER A 476 15.17 4.99 14.04
CA SER A 476 16.60 4.82 14.11
C SER A 476 17.27 6.18 13.94
N ASN A 477 18.23 6.50 14.82
CA ASN A 477 19.08 7.70 14.74
C ASN A 477 20.01 7.71 13.50
N TYR A 478 19.64 6.99 12.44
CA TYR A 478 20.38 6.88 11.21
C TYR A 478 20.42 8.26 10.52
N GLN A 479 21.56 8.57 9.93
CA GLN A 479 21.66 9.72 9.03
C GLN A 479 20.61 9.58 7.93
N VAL A 480 20.03 10.71 7.51
CA VAL A 480 19.13 10.77 6.34
C VAL A 480 19.77 9.98 5.18
N ASP A 481 18.99 9.10 4.56
CA ASP A 481 19.38 8.22 3.44
C ASP A 481 20.30 7.03 3.77
N ARG A 482 20.52 6.67 5.03
CA ARG A 482 21.28 5.46 5.38
C ARG A 482 20.55 4.14 5.05
N ILE A 483 19.23 4.06 5.18
CA ILE A 483 18.44 2.88 4.79
C ILE A 483 17.32 3.30 3.85
N ALA A 484 17.22 2.66 2.68
CA ALA A 484 16.15 2.91 1.72
C ALA A 484 15.35 1.63 1.43
N ALA A 485 14.03 1.76 1.30
CA ALA A 485 13.21 0.72 0.72
C ALA A 485 13.34 0.81 -0.81
N TRP A 486 13.88 -0.24 -1.44
CA TRP A 486 13.97 -0.34 -2.89
C TRP A 486 12.72 -0.94 -3.51
N MET A 487 12.01 -1.78 -2.75
CA MET A 487 10.76 -2.38 -3.13
C MET A 487 9.87 -2.49 -1.88
N ALA A 488 8.62 -2.07 -2.02
CA ALA A 488 7.61 -2.08 -0.98
C ALA A 488 6.28 -2.59 -1.56
N ALA A 489 6.15 -3.90 -1.73
CA ALA A 489 5.03 -4.53 -2.43
C ALA A 489 4.20 -5.39 -1.47
N GLY A 490 3.36 -4.77 -0.65
CA GLY A 490 2.65 -5.49 0.42
C GLY A 490 3.63 -5.97 1.48
N ASP A 491 3.64 -7.27 1.75
CA ASP A 491 4.54 -7.94 2.68
C ASP A 491 5.95 -8.19 2.12
N ASP A 492 6.10 -8.22 0.79
CA ASP A 492 7.40 -8.33 0.14
C ASP A 492 8.16 -6.99 0.19
N ILE A 493 9.25 -6.94 0.96
CA ILE A 493 10.07 -5.73 1.12
C ILE A 493 11.54 -6.01 0.80
N ILE A 494 12.18 -5.10 0.05
CA ILE A 494 13.63 -5.06 -0.13
C ILE A 494 14.15 -3.75 0.46
N LEU A 495 15.01 -3.84 1.46
CA LEU A 495 15.71 -2.73 2.09
C LEU A 495 17.19 -2.76 1.70
N ALA A 496 17.79 -1.58 1.54
CA ALA A 496 19.21 -1.43 1.28
C ALA A 496 19.84 -0.41 2.23
N GLU A 497 21.00 -0.76 2.78
CA GLU A 497 21.84 0.15 3.57
C GLU A 497 22.86 0.83 2.66
N TYR A 498 23.00 2.14 2.83
CA TYR A 498 23.99 2.98 2.19
C TYR A 498 25.02 3.44 3.22
N ARG A 499 26.29 3.24 2.90
CA ARG A 499 27.41 3.77 3.70
C ARG A 499 28.28 4.71 2.87
N PRO A 500 28.88 5.73 3.51
CA PRO A 500 29.97 6.51 2.92
C PRO A 500 31.11 5.61 2.40
N MET A 501 31.67 5.93 1.23
CA MET A 501 32.77 5.16 0.61
C MET A 501 34.01 5.01 1.51
N ASN A 502 34.28 5.97 2.39
CA ASN A 502 35.38 5.88 3.36
C ASN A 502 35.15 4.81 4.44
N GLN A 503 33.96 4.20 4.52
CA GLN A 503 33.62 3.10 5.41
C GLN A 503 33.53 1.74 4.68
N LYS A 504 33.94 1.64 3.41
CA LYS A 504 33.83 0.40 2.61
C LYS A 504 34.49 -0.82 3.28
N ASN A 505 35.60 -0.60 4.01
CA ASN A 505 36.35 -1.65 4.70
C ASN A 505 36.07 -1.69 6.22
N SER A 506 35.05 -1.00 6.70
CA SER A 506 34.66 -1.04 8.11
C SER A 506 34.03 -2.41 8.44
N SER A 507 34.39 -2.97 9.59
CA SER A 507 33.74 -4.16 10.15
C SER A 507 32.53 -3.81 11.02
N GLU A 508 31.94 -2.63 10.82
CA GLU A 508 30.77 -2.17 11.57
C GLU A 508 29.57 -3.05 11.23
N GLU A 509 28.82 -3.46 12.27
CA GLU A 509 27.60 -4.26 12.15
C GLU A 509 26.56 -3.56 11.26
N SER A 510 25.76 -4.35 10.55
CA SER A 510 24.74 -3.84 9.62
C SER A 510 23.60 -3.18 10.39
N ASP A 511 23.26 -1.94 10.06
CA ASP A 511 22.12 -1.24 10.66
C ASP A 511 20.79 -1.90 10.28
N LEU A 512 20.77 -2.62 9.14
CA LEU A 512 19.63 -3.45 8.75
C LEU A 512 19.39 -4.57 9.76
N GLY A 513 20.42 -5.15 10.37
CA GLY A 513 20.23 -6.21 11.38
C GLY A 513 19.39 -5.71 12.57
N ILE A 514 19.80 -4.57 13.14
CA ILE A 514 19.09 -3.89 14.24
C ILE A 514 17.67 -3.49 13.81
N LEU A 515 17.51 -3.02 12.58
CA LEU A 515 16.20 -2.66 12.03
C LEU A 515 15.25 -3.87 12.01
N LEU A 516 15.72 -5.02 11.50
CA LEU A 516 14.95 -6.25 11.47
C LEU A 516 14.57 -6.73 12.88
N SER A 517 15.47 -6.54 13.86
CA SER A 517 15.17 -6.82 15.27
C SER A 517 14.00 -6.01 15.80
N ASN A 518 14.02 -4.70 15.58
CA ASN A 518 12.98 -3.80 16.04
C ASN A 518 11.64 -4.07 15.34
N LEU A 519 11.69 -4.47 14.05
CA LEU A 519 10.51 -4.90 13.30
C LEU A 519 9.86 -6.12 13.95
N ALA A 520 10.64 -7.14 14.26
CA ALA A 520 10.12 -8.36 14.87
C ALA A 520 9.49 -8.10 16.24
N PHE A 521 10.13 -7.28 17.06
CA PHE A 521 9.60 -6.88 18.37
C PHE A 521 8.24 -6.17 18.24
N LYS A 522 8.15 -5.16 17.35
CA LYS A 522 6.89 -4.43 17.12
C LYS A 522 5.77 -5.30 16.52
N LEU A 523 6.12 -6.29 15.69
CA LEU A 523 5.13 -7.24 15.18
C LEU A 523 4.64 -8.19 16.28
N SER A 524 5.47 -8.51 17.26
CA SER A 524 5.05 -9.26 18.46
C SER A 524 3.99 -8.49 19.24
N ASP A 525 4.28 -7.23 19.58
CA ASP A 525 3.34 -6.36 20.31
C ASP A 525 2.00 -6.24 19.57
N LEU A 526 2.05 -6.02 18.24
CA LEU A 526 0.85 -5.94 17.42
C LEU A 526 0.07 -7.26 17.40
N SER A 527 0.77 -8.41 17.36
CA SER A 527 0.11 -9.72 17.37
C SER A 527 -0.75 -9.88 18.61
N ASP A 528 -0.24 -9.50 19.77
CA ASP A 528 -0.96 -9.62 21.04
C ASP A 528 -2.15 -8.65 21.12
N GLU A 529 -2.03 -7.44 20.58
CA GLU A 529 -3.08 -6.42 20.63
C GLU A 529 -4.20 -6.64 19.60
N GLU A 530 -3.84 -6.97 18.36
CA GLU A 530 -4.75 -6.90 17.21
C GLU A 530 -5.18 -8.29 16.71
N PHE A 531 -4.27 -9.28 16.73
CA PHE A 531 -4.49 -10.59 16.11
C PHE A 531 -4.73 -11.72 17.12
N GLN A 532 -4.38 -11.50 18.40
CA GLN A 532 -4.47 -12.35 19.59
C GLN A 532 -3.99 -13.80 19.41
N HIS A 533 -4.72 -14.60 18.63
CA HIS A 533 -4.43 -16.01 18.40
C HIS A 533 -3.46 -16.25 17.23
N HIS A 534 -3.24 -15.26 16.37
CA HIS A 534 -2.34 -15.39 15.23
C HIS A 534 -1.14 -14.47 15.37
N ARG A 535 0.06 -15.07 15.35
CA ARG A 535 1.30 -14.29 15.41
C ARG A 535 1.74 -13.90 14.01
N LEU A 536 1.86 -12.60 13.78
CA LEU A 536 2.56 -12.07 12.62
C LEU A 536 4.06 -12.27 12.81
N THR A 537 4.67 -13.00 11.88
CA THR A 537 6.12 -13.21 11.81
C THR A 537 6.58 -13.04 10.37
N PHE A 538 7.87 -12.83 10.17
CA PHE A 538 8.46 -12.69 8.84
C PHE A 538 9.71 -13.56 8.71
N SER A 539 10.02 -13.94 7.49
CA SER A 539 11.31 -14.49 7.11
C SER A 539 12.14 -13.39 6.48
N GLY A 540 13.39 -13.27 6.92
CA GLY A 540 14.29 -12.21 6.47
C GLY A 540 15.63 -12.78 6.03
N GLY A 541 16.14 -12.31 4.90
CA GLY A 541 17.49 -12.60 4.43
C GLY A 541 18.32 -11.33 4.36
N LEU A 542 19.40 -11.26 5.15
CA LEU A 542 20.35 -10.15 5.16
C LEU A 542 21.67 -10.59 4.50
N SER A 543 22.06 -9.91 3.42
CA SER A 543 23.36 -10.09 2.78
C SER A 543 24.21 -8.83 2.94
N ILE A 544 25.49 -9.03 3.29
CA ILE A 544 26.50 -7.98 3.37
C ILE A 544 27.32 -8.07 2.08
N ARG A 545 27.38 -6.98 1.31
CA ARG A 545 27.95 -6.98 -0.04
C ARG A 545 29.46 -7.28 -0.06
N GLY A 546 30.23 -6.71 0.87
CA GLY A 546 31.69 -6.75 0.81
C GLY A 546 32.22 -6.22 -0.54
N ASP A 547 33.06 -7.02 -1.21
CA ASP A 547 33.57 -6.74 -2.56
C ASP A 547 32.70 -7.32 -3.70
N GLY A 548 31.55 -7.92 -3.36
CA GLY A 548 30.60 -8.47 -4.33
C GLY A 548 29.77 -7.41 -5.05
N THR A 549 29.00 -7.85 -6.04
CA THR A 549 28.05 -6.99 -6.76
C THR A 549 26.73 -6.83 -5.99
N ILE A 550 25.98 -5.78 -6.30
CA ILE A 550 24.59 -5.62 -5.83
C ILE A 550 23.74 -6.85 -6.23
N GLN A 551 23.96 -7.39 -7.42
CA GLN A 551 23.26 -8.58 -7.91
C GLN A 551 23.56 -9.80 -7.02
N ASN A 552 24.82 -10.06 -6.70
CA ASN A 552 25.20 -11.17 -5.82
C ASN A 552 24.58 -11.01 -4.43
N CYS A 553 24.56 -9.78 -3.92
CA CYS A 553 23.95 -9.45 -2.64
C CYS A 553 22.43 -9.71 -2.63
N LEU A 554 21.72 -9.40 -3.72
CA LEU A 554 20.29 -9.69 -3.88
C LEU A 554 20.00 -11.20 -3.93
N VAL A 555 20.76 -11.95 -4.74
CA VAL A 555 20.61 -13.41 -4.86
C VAL A 555 20.87 -14.09 -3.51
N GLN A 556 21.92 -13.68 -2.80
CA GLN A 556 22.20 -14.21 -1.46
C GLN A 556 21.12 -13.84 -0.45
N ALA A 557 20.61 -12.60 -0.46
CA ALA A 557 19.52 -12.20 0.42
C ALA A 557 18.24 -13.00 0.15
N GLU A 558 17.92 -13.30 -1.12
CA GLU A 558 16.82 -14.18 -1.50
C GLU A 558 17.02 -15.62 -1.03
N GLU A 559 18.21 -16.19 -1.24
CA GLU A 559 18.54 -17.52 -0.74
C GLU A 559 18.36 -17.59 0.79
N PHE A 560 18.88 -16.61 1.52
CA PHE A 560 18.75 -16.54 2.98
C PHE A 560 17.30 -16.38 3.45
N GLU A 561 16.47 -15.58 2.77
CA GLU A 561 15.04 -15.49 3.06
C GLU A 561 14.34 -16.84 2.85
N HIS A 562 14.61 -17.52 1.73
CA HIS A 562 14.07 -18.86 1.48
C HIS A 562 14.51 -19.90 2.53
N TRP A 563 15.79 -19.86 2.95
CA TRP A 563 16.29 -20.72 4.02
C TRP A 563 15.61 -20.41 5.36
N SER A 564 15.46 -19.13 5.71
CA SER A 564 14.72 -18.68 6.90
C SER A 564 13.29 -19.19 6.89
N LYS A 565 12.59 -19.09 5.75
CA LYS A 565 11.22 -19.56 5.58
C LYS A 565 11.09 -21.07 5.73
N ARG A 566 12.05 -21.83 5.19
CA ARG A 566 12.12 -23.30 5.38
C ARG A 566 12.35 -23.67 6.84
N PHE A 567 13.26 -22.97 7.52
CA PHE A 567 13.55 -23.20 8.93
C PHE A 567 12.33 -22.88 9.81
N TRP A 568 11.69 -21.74 9.59
CA TRP A 568 10.47 -21.33 10.29
C TRP A 568 9.38 -22.40 10.18
N ARG A 569 9.13 -22.93 8.98
CA ARG A 569 8.17 -24.04 8.80
C ARG A 569 8.57 -25.30 9.58
N GLY A 570 9.84 -25.70 9.50
CA GLY A 570 10.36 -26.84 10.27
C GLY A 570 10.22 -26.67 11.78
N TYR A 571 10.44 -25.46 12.29
CA TYR A 571 10.23 -25.13 13.69
C TYR A 571 8.76 -25.22 14.11
N MET A 572 7.84 -24.69 13.29
CA MET A 572 6.40 -24.79 13.58
C MET A 572 5.92 -26.25 13.60
N LEU A 573 6.46 -27.09 12.71
CA LEU A 573 6.21 -28.55 12.70
C LEU A 573 6.68 -29.22 13.99
N SER A 574 7.88 -28.88 14.48
CA SER A 574 8.42 -29.49 15.69
C SER A 574 7.68 -29.15 16.98
N ASN A 575 6.81 -28.12 16.94
CA ASN A 575 6.01 -27.68 18.08
C ASN A 575 4.52 -28.05 17.95
N ASP A 576 4.18 -28.99 17.07
CA ASP A 576 2.80 -29.43 16.79
C ASP A 576 1.83 -28.27 16.43
N ASN A 577 2.36 -27.15 15.93
CA ASN A 577 1.57 -25.99 15.50
C ASN A 577 1.10 -26.17 14.05
N GLU A 578 0.30 -27.21 13.82
CA GLU A 578 -0.23 -27.60 12.50
C GLU A 578 -1.06 -26.49 11.83
N GLU A 579 -1.65 -25.58 12.62
CA GLU A 579 -2.45 -24.44 12.12
C GLU A 579 -1.66 -23.53 11.15
N TYR A 580 -0.33 -23.43 11.32
CA TYR A 580 0.54 -22.59 10.48
C TYR A 580 1.06 -23.30 9.21
N LEU A 581 0.72 -24.58 9.05
CA LEU A 581 1.35 -25.52 8.11
C LEU A 581 0.39 -26.03 7.03
N ILE A 582 -0.88 -25.65 7.15
CA ILE A 582 -1.97 -26.08 6.29
C ILE A 582 -2.07 -25.14 5.08
N GLY A 583 -2.13 -25.73 3.87
CA GLY A 583 -2.45 -25.04 2.64
C GLY A 583 -3.87 -24.46 2.66
N ARG A 584 -4.22 -23.65 1.67
CA ARG A 584 -5.52 -22.94 1.64
C ARG A 584 -6.73 -23.90 1.61
N LEU A 585 -6.51 -25.15 1.21
CA LEU A 585 -7.55 -26.19 1.09
C LEU A 585 -7.38 -27.33 2.12
N GLY A 586 -6.55 -27.17 3.14
CA GLY A 586 -6.29 -28.26 4.09
C GLY A 586 -5.12 -29.17 3.73
N GLU A 587 -4.44 -28.95 2.60
CA GLU A 587 -3.35 -29.84 2.19
C GLU A 587 -2.04 -29.60 2.96
N PRO A 588 -1.32 -30.66 3.35
CA PRO A 588 0.05 -30.56 3.84
C PRO A 588 0.99 -30.25 2.66
N LYS A 589 1.79 -29.17 2.73
CA LYS A 589 2.86 -28.97 1.73
C LYS A 589 4.01 -29.95 1.99
N GLU A 590 4.76 -30.33 0.96
CA GLU A 590 5.94 -31.19 1.11
C GLU A 590 7.04 -30.49 1.93
N TYR A 591 7.65 -31.18 2.90
CA TYR A 591 8.64 -30.59 3.80
C TYR A 591 9.88 -31.48 4.04
N PHE A 592 11.03 -30.81 4.22
CA PHE A 592 12.30 -31.43 4.62
C PHE A 592 12.41 -31.54 6.15
N ASP A 593 12.99 -32.64 6.61
CA ASP A 593 13.24 -32.97 8.02
C ASP A 593 14.16 -31.92 8.69
N PHE A 594 13.64 -31.24 9.71
CA PHE A 594 14.33 -30.23 10.52
C PHE A 594 15.65 -30.76 11.11
N GLU A 595 15.68 -32.03 11.53
CA GLU A 595 16.86 -32.67 12.10
C GLU A 595 17.95 -32.98 11.05
N LYS A 596 17.61 -33.04 9.76
CA LYS A 596 18.60 -33.18 8.68
C LYS A 596 19.24 -31.84 8.31
N LEU A 597 18.47 -30.75 8.30
CA LEU A 597 18.95 -29.39 8.03
C LEU A 597 19.89 -28.87 9.13
N ARG A 598 19.59 -29.18 10.40
CA ARG A 598 20.46 -28.83 11.53
C ARG A 598 21.84 -29.53 11.48
N LYS A 599 21.91 -30.71 10.84
CA LYS A 599 23.13 -31.55 10.78
C LYS A 599 24.02 -31.28 9.56
N SER A 600 23.53 -30.58 8.54
CA SER A 600 24.35 -30.17 7.40
C SER A 600 25.23 -28.98 7.79
N ASN A 601 26.49 -29.25 8.17
CA ASN A 601 27.53 -28.27 8.53
C ASN A 601 27.94 -27.29 7.38
N ASP A 602 27.20 -27.23 6.27
CA ASP A 602 27.64 -26.54 5.04
C ASP A 602 27.30 -25.06 4.96
N VAL A 603 26.60 -24.51 5.95
CA VAL A 603 26.44 -23.06 6.08
C VAL A 603 26.73 -22.73 7.53
N SER A 604 27.80 -21.98 7.78
CA SER A 604 28.09 -21.40 9.07
C SER A 604 27.03 -20.34 9.39
N PHE A 605 25.81 -20.78 9.71
CA PHE A 605 24.82 -19.94 10.35
C PHE A 605 25.42 -19.57 11.71
N LYS A 606 25.92 -18.34 11.82
CA LYS A 606 25.93 -17.67 13.12
C LYS A 606 24.45 -17.46 13.47
N LEU A 607 23.87 -18.50 14.07
CA LEU A 607 22.80 -18.36 15.04
C LEU A 607 23.41 -17.57 16.19
N SER A 608 23.54 -16.25 16.06
CA SER A 608 23.42 -15.45 17.26
C SER A 608 21.98 -15.65 17.75
N ARG A 609 21.76 -15.45 19.03
CA ARG A 609 20.42 -15.30 19.60
C ARG A 609 19.57 -14.23 18.86
N ASP A 610 20.15 -13.50 17.90
CA ASP A 610 19.60 -12.38 17.14
C ASP A 610 19.33 -12.70 15.65
N SER A 611 19.43 -13.97 15.21
CA SER A 611 19.22 -14.35 13.79
C SER A 611 17.95 -15.17 13.53
N LEU A 612 17.13 -15.42 14.55
CA LEU A 612 15.86 -16.13 14.44
C LEU A 612 14.71 -15.22 14.88
N TRP A 613 14.11 -14.50 13.94
CA TRP A 613 13.02 -13.57 14.25
C TRP A 613 11.67 -14.30 14.18
N ILE A 614 11.42 -15.16 15.18
CA ILE A 614 10.11 -15.72 15.48
C ILE A 614 9.57 -14.92 16.67
N SER A 615 8.45 -14.20 16.49
CA SER A 615 7.86 -13.42 17.59
C SER A 615 7.42 -14.33 18.75
N ASP A 616 7.67 -13.86 19.97
CA ASP A 616 8.40 -14.60 21.01
C ASP A 616 7.61 -15.61 21.83
N SER A 617 8.21 -16.78 22.07
CA SER A 617 8.03 -17.47 23.35
C SER A 617 9.17 -18.45 23.61
N MET A 618 10.42 -17.98 23.69
CA MET A 618 11.43 -18.70 24.50
C MET A 618 12.42 -17.70 25.08
N SER A 619 12.47 -17.65 26.40
CA SER A 619 13.71 -17.31 27.10
C SER A 619 14.85 -18.11 26.49
N PHE A 620 15.89 -17.43 26.02
CA PHE A 620 17.16 -18.07 25.73
C PHE A 620 18.13 -17.93 26.88
#